data_AF-A0A9D7QIZ3-F1
#
_entry.id   AF-A0A9D7QIZ3-F1
#
_cell.length_a   1.000
_cell.length_b   1.000
_cell.length_c   1.000
_cell.angle_alpha   90.00
_cell.angle_beta   90.00
_cell.angle_gamma   90.00
#
_symmetry.space_group_name_H-M   'P 1'
#
loop_
_entity.id
_entity.type
_entity.pdbx_description
1 polymer ?
#
loop_
_entity_poly.entity_id
_entity_poly.type
_entity_poly.pdbx_seq_one_letter_code
_entity_poly.pdbx_strand_id
1 'polypeptide(L)'
;MPTPRALVAVARLAIAALLLGAATACGQGSTPGSGPTTAPVGGPSAVTAAPPASGMPGPSPLPDSGQLPIPTPTPAEPVAGQRQTATPWTLVKADGTTVIVQVVSGGPPCNAVTGADVAETLSTVAITTWTGPIEGAKASDCAGPQPAIAAIQWIRVTLKAPVGTRALVPGHQP
;
A
#
# COMPACT_ATOMS: atom_id res chain seq x y z
N MET A 1 -22.88 -20.83 55.56
CA MET A 1 -21.65 -20.47 56.28
C MET A 1 -20.72 -19.70 55.34
N PRO A 2 -19.97 -18.70 55.84
CA PRO A 2 -19.47 -17.56 55.07
C PRO A 2 -18.10 -17.79 54.41
N THR A 3 -17.85 -17.00 53.38
CA THR A 3 -16.58 -16.73 52.70
C THR A 3 -15.54 -16.06 53.59
N PRO A 4 -14.25 -16.23 53.26
CA PRO A 4 -13.27 -15.14 53.23
C PRO A 4 -12.72 -14.97 51.79
N ARG A 5 -13.02 -13.89 51.05
CA ARG A 5 -12.32 -12.57 51.04
C ARG A 5 -10.78 -12.73 51.02
N ALA A 6 -10.15 -12.62 49.85
CA ALA A 6 -9.64 -11.39 49.23
C ALA A 6 -8.33 -10.89 49.86
N LEU A 7 -7.25 -10.87 49.07
CA LEU A 7 -5.97 -10.13 49.17
C LEU A 7 -5.07 -10.79 48.09
N VAL A 8 -4.54 -10.14 47.05
CA VAL A 8 -3.59 -9.03 46.99
C VAL A 8 -3.69 -8.46 45.55
N ALA A 9 -4.23 -7.27 45.31
CA ALA A 9 -3.58 -5.96 45.37
C ALA A 9 -2.41 -5.75 44.38
N VAL A 10 -2.72 -5.09 43.25
CA VAL A 10 -2.02 -3.96 42.63
C VAL A 10 -0.48 -3.99 42.55
N ALA A 11 0.06 -4.03 41.33
CA ALA A 11 1.37 -3.47 41.01
C ALA A 11 1.32 -2.69 39.69
N ARG A 12 0.92 -1.41 39.79
CA ARG A 12 1.23 -0.36 38.81
C ARG A 12 2.59 0.22 39.20
N LEU A 13 3.61 0.06 38.36
CA LEU A 13 4.85 0.86 38.33
C LEU A 13 4.99 1.31 36.87
N ALA A 14 4.78 2.56 36.45
CA ALA A 14 5.42 3.82 36.83
C ALA A 14 6.96 3.78 36.70
N ILE A 15 7.46 4.03 35.49
CA ILE A 15 8.81 4.57 35.26
C ILE A 15 8.65 5.79 34.35
N ALA A 16 8.64 6.95 34.97
CA ALA A 16 8.80 8.28 34.38
C ALA A 16 10.09 8.87 34.95
N ALA A 17 10.77 9.71 34.15
CA ALA A 17 12.03 10.46 34.38
C ALA A 17 13.18 9.88 33.51
N LEU A 18 14.00 10.66 32.78
CA LEU A 18 14.22 12.10 32.61
C LEU A 18 15.29 12.28 31.49
N LEU A 19 15.60 13.52 31.10
CA LEU A 19 16.74 14.04 30.28
C LEU A 19 16.35 14.34 28.82
N LEU A 20 15.85 15.53 28.46
CA LEU A 20 16.44 16.88 28.48
C LEU A 20 17.77 17.01 27.71
N GLY A 21 17.70 17.61 26.52
CA GLY A 21 18.86 18.05 25.73
C GLY A 21 18.43 19.02 24.63
N ALA A 22 18.59 20.32 24.90
CA ALA A 22 18.37 21.42 23.96
C ALA A 22 19.56 21.59 23.01
N ALA A 23 19.32 21.91 21.74
CA ALA A 23 20.29 22.59 20.89
C ALA A 23 19.57 23.43 19.81
N THR A 24 19.54 24.72 20.07
CA THR A 24 19.27 25.82 19.15
C THR A 24 20.32 25.91 18.05
N ALA A 25 19.91 26.11 16.80
CA ALA A 25 20.77 26.72 15.79
C ALA A 25 19.93 27.58 14.82
N CYS A 26 19.98 28.89 15.04
CA CYS A 26 19.63 29.91 14.07
C CYS A 26 20.73 30.00 12.99
N GLY A 27 20.34 30.25 11.74
CA GLY A 27 21.22 30.67 10.65
C GLY A 27 20.38 30.98 9.40
N GLN A 28 19.91 32.22 9.20
CA GLN A 28 20.61 33.31 8.51
C GLN A 28 20.75 32.95 7.01
N GLY A 29 19.90 33.42 6.09
CA GLY A 29 19.52 34.80 5.82
C GLY A 29 20.43 35.35 4.73
N SER A 30 19.98 35.35 3.46
CA SER A 30 20.49 36.21 2.37
C SER A 30 19.62 36.12 1.10
N THR A 31 18.95 37.23 0.78
CA THR A 31 18.45 37.68 -0.53
C THR A 31 18.74 39.20 -0.50
N PRO A 32 18.96 39.96 -1.60
CA PRO A 32 18.70 39.70 -3.02
C PRO A 32 19.87 40.08 -3.98
N GLY A 33 19.73 39.69 -5.25
CA GLY A 33 20.54 40.23 -6.35
C GLY A 33 19.68 40.43 -7.58
N SER A 34 19.17 41.65 -7.77
CA SER A 34 18.38 42.07 -8.92
C SER A 34 19.28 42.72 -9.98
N GLY A 35 19.13 42.25 -11.23
CA GLY A 35 19.38 42.99 -12.49
C GLY A 35 20.81 42.96 -13.05
N PRO A 36 21.00 43.20 -14.37
CA PRO A 36 20.08 43.88 -15.28
C PRO A 36 19.69 43.13 -16.56
N THR A 37 18.64 43.68 -17.17
CA THR A 37 18.03 43.44 -18.48
C THR A 37 18.98 43.61 -19.67
N THR A 38 18.96 42.67 -20.62
CA THR A 38 19.02 42.93 -22.08
C THR A 38 18.62 41.67 -22.87
N ALA A 39 17.70 41.85 -23.80
CA ALA A 39 17.40 40.96 -24.94
C ALA A 39 17.60 41.78 -26.23
N PRO A 40 17.42 41.27 -27.46
CA PRO A 40 17.59 39.93 -28.05
C PRO A 40 18.56 40.01 -29.27
N VAL A 41 18.34 39.19 -30.33
CA VAL A 41 19.03 39.11 -31.65
C VAL A 41 20.20 38.11 -31.63
N GLY A 42 20.29 37.06 -32.44
CA GLY A 42 19.63 36.69 -33.69
C GLY A 42 20.68 35.88 -34.46
N GLY A 43 20.38 34.63 -34.80
CA GLY A 43 21.34 33.75 -35.48
C GLY A 43 20.63 32.55 -36.09
N PRO A 44 20.53 32.46 -37.42
CA PRO A 44 19.79 31.39 -38.09
C PRO A 44 20.70 30.16 -38.21
N SER A 45 20.19 28.98 -37.89
CA SER A 45 20.86 27.74 -38.28
C SER A 45 19.84 26.66 -38.58
N ALA A 46 19.68 26.46 -39.89
CA ALA A 46 19.30 25.24 -40.58
C ALA A 46 18.03 24.53 -40.10
N VAL A 47 16.89 24.96 -40.63
CA VAL A 47 15.79 24.04 -40.93
C VAL A 47 16.28 23.09 -42.03
N THR A 48 16.70 21.89 -41.66
CA THR A 48 16.84 20.79 -42.61
C THR A 48 15.43 20.46 -43.10
N ALA A 49 15.12 20.92 -44.32
CA ALA A 49 13.89 20.57 -45.00
C ALA A 49 13.81 19.05 -45.17
N ALA A 50 12.85 18.41 -44.51
CA ALA A 50 12.47 17.04 -44.82
C ALA A 50 11.94 16.98 -46.26
N PRO A 51 12.25 15.93 -47.03
CA PRO A 51 11.69 15.76 -48.37
C PRO A 51 10.14 15.67 -48.28
N PRO A 52 9.39 16.13 -49.29
CA PRO A 52 7.94 16.00 -49.29
C PRO A 52 7.60 14.50 -49.29
N ALA A 53 6.94 14.04 -48.22
CA ALA A 53 6.39 12.70 -48.17
C ALA A 53 5.27 12.60 -49.21
N SER A 54 5.57 11.95 -50.33
CA SER A 54 4.56 11.45 -51.26
C SER A 54 3.54 10.63 -50.45
N GLY A 55 2.32 11.14 -50.36
CA GLY A 55 1.27 10.61 -49.49
C GLY A 55 0.91 9.17 -49.87
N MET A 56 1.50 8.20 -49.18
CA MET A 56 0.84 6.93 -48.95
C MET A 56 -0.07 7.10 -47.74
N PRO A 57 -1.37 6.73 -47.84
CA PRO A 57 -2.23 6.66 -46.67
C PRO A 57 -1.53 5.80 -45.61
N GLY A 58 -1.33 6.36 -44.42
CA GLY A 58 -0.85 5.58 -43.29
C GLY A 58 -1.78 4.39 -43.05
N PRO A 59 -1.27 3.29 -42.48
CA PRO A 59 -2.12 2.15 -42.15
C PRO A 59 -3.30 2.64 -41.32
N SER A 60 -4.51 2.19 -41.66
CA SER A 60 -5.70 2.51 -40.89
C SER A 60 -5.45 2.19 -39.42
N PRO A 61 -5.93 3.04 -38.48
CA PRO A 61 -5.81 2.74 -37.06
C PRO A 61 -6.39 1.36 -36.80
N LEU A 62 -5.71 0.57 -35.96
CA LEU A 62 -6.24 -0.73 -35.54
C LEU A 62 -7.69 -0.52 -35.05
N PRO A 63 -8.63 -1.39 -35.43
CA PRO A 63 -9.96 -1.34 -34.86
C PRO A 63 -9.80 -1.38 -33.34
N ASP A 64 -10.45 -0.43 -32.65
CA ASP A 64 -10.51 -0.40 -31.19
C ASP A 64 -10.92 -1.81 -30.75
N SER A 65 -9.97 -2.56 -30.23
CA SER A 65 -10.15 -3.97 -29.92
C SER A 65 -11.02 -3.99 -28.68
N GLY A 66 -12.33 -3.80 -28.89
CA GLY A 66 -13.36 -3.49 -27.88
C GLY A 66 -13.06 -4.21 -26.60
N GLN A 67 -12.31 -3.52 -25.72
CA GLN A 67 -11.62 -4.19 -24.64
C GLN A 67 -12.71 -4.62 -23.69
N LEU A 68 -12.99 -5.93 -23.69
CA LEU A 68 -13.97 -6.52 -22.79
C LEU A 68 -13.60 -6.04 -21.38
N PRO A 69 -14.55 -5.42 -20.65
CA PRO A 69 -14.24 -4.85 -19.35
C PRO A 69 -13.66 -5.95 -18.46
N ILE A 70 -12.42 -5.74 -17.99
CA ILE A 70 -11.79 -6.67 -17.06
C ILE A 70 -12.66 -6.67 -15.80
N PRO A 71 -13.15 -7.84 -15.35
CA PRO A 71 -14.04 -7.90 -14.21
C PRO A 71 -13.34 -7.33 -12.98
N THR A 72 -13.98 -6.37 -12.33
CA THR A 72 -13.48 -5.82 -11.07
C THR A 72 -13.54 -6.91 -9.99
N PRO A 73 -12.45 -7.14 -9.22
CA PRO A 73 -12.47 -8.12 -8.15
C PRO A 73 -13.58 -7.83 -7.13
N THR A 74 -14.24 -8.87 -6.64
CA THR A 74 -15.20 -8.73 -5.54
C THR A 74 -14.45 -8.73 -4.21
N PRO A 75 -14.69 -7.78 -3.29
CA PRO A 75 -14.07 -7.80 -1.97
C PRO A 75 -14.42 -9.07 -1.18
N ALA A 76 -13.41 -9.73 -0.64
CA ALA A 76 -13.54 -10.94 0.17
C ALA A 76 -12.79 -10.82 1.50
N GLU A 77 -13.14 -11.65 2.48
CA GLU A 77 -12.35 -11.78 3.71
C GLU A 77 -11.09 -12.62 3.46
N PRO A 78 -10.02 -12.46 4.26
CA PRO A 78 -8.91 -13.40 4.26
C PRO A 78 -9.40 -14.82 4.52
N VAL A 79 -8.86 -15.79 3.78
CA VAL A 79 -9.18 -17.20 3.99
C VAL A 79 -8.37 -17.77 5.16
N ALA A 80 -8.88 -18.80 5.84
CA ALA A 80 -8.09 -19.47 6.87
C ALA A 80 -6.84 -20.13 6.26
N GLY A 81 -5.69 -19.98 6.92
CA GLY A 81 -4.44 -20.54 6.44
C GLY A 81 -3.21 -20.04 7.20
N GLN A 82 -2.04 -20.43 6.70
CA GLN A 82 -0.77 -20.06 7.29
C GLN A 82 -0.38 -18.65 6.87
N ARG A 83 0.00 -17.82 7.85
CA ARG A 83 0.50 -16.46 7.64
C ARG A 83 2.01 -16.49 7.44
N GLN A 84 2.46 -16.86 6.24
CA GLN A 84 3.87 -17.10 5.96
C GLN A 84 4.60 -15.82 5.55
N THR A 85 4.02 -15.06 4.63
CA THR A 85 4.68 -13.90 4.01
C THR A 85 3.84 -12.64 4.21
N ALA A 86 4.39 -11.66 4.91
CA ALA A 86 3.80 -10.32 4.94
C ALA A 86 3.88 -9.73 3.53
N THR A 87 2.72 -9.41 2.96
CA THR A 87 2.57 -9.05 1.55
C THR A 87 2.16 -7.58 1.44
N PRO A 88 2.80 -6.78 0.56
CA PRO A 88 2.39 -5.41 0.32
C PRO A 88 0.96 -5.30 -0.18
N TRP A 89 0.34 -4.14 0.07
CA TRP A 89 -1.02 -3.86 -0.36
C TRP A 89 -1.17 -2.41 -0.83
N THR A 90 -2.21 -2.17 -1.63
CA THR A 90 -2.62 -0.84 -2.08
C THR A 90 -4.03 -0.53 -1.58
N LEU A 91 -4.28 0.69 -1.11
CA LEU A 91 -5.61 1.09 -0.68
C LEU A 91 -6.58 1.12 -1.87
N VAL A 92 -7.73 0.45 -1.76
CA VAL A 92 -8.82 0.53 -2.74
C VAL A 92 -9.90 1.47 -2.24
N LYS A 93 -10.37 1.25 -1.00
CA LYS A 93 -11.44 2.04 -0.39
C LYS A 93 -11.29 2.03 1.13
N ALA A 94 -11.65 3.12 1.80
CA ALA A 94 -11.84 3.16 3.24
C ALA A 94 -13.14 3.90 3.56
N ASP A 95 -14.02 3.26 4.34
CA ASP A 95 -15.36 3.77 4.62
C ASP A 95 -15.86 3.21 5.96
N GLY A 96 -16.21 4.11 6.88
CA GLY A 96 -16.54 3.73 8.26
C GLY A 96 -15.44 2.86 8.88
N THR A 97 -15.82 1.68 9.36
CA THR A 97 -14.92 0.67 9.94
C THR A 97 -14.38 -0.33 8.91
N THR A 98 -14.67 -0.16 7.62
CA THR A 98 -14.26 -1.10 6.57
C THR A 98 -13.18 -0.49 5.68
N VAL A 99 -12.06 -1.19 5.55
CA VAL A 99 -11.01 -0.88 4.58
C VAL A 99 -10.94 -2.02 3.58
N ILE A 100 -10.89 -1.69 2.29
CA ILE A 100 -10.63 -2.63 1.21
C ILE A 100 -9.22 -2.36 0.71
N VAL A 101 -8.38 -3.37 0.77
CA VAL A 101 -7.00 -3.32 0.27
C VAL A 101 -6.84 -4.30 -0.89
N GLN A 102 -6.04 -3.91 -1.87
CA GLN A 102 -5.65 -4.78 -2.96
C GLN A 102 -4.34 -5.48 -2.61
N VAL A 103 -4.32 -6.80 -2.72
CA VAL A 103 -3.13 -7.63 -2.52
C VAL A 103 -2.90 -8.44 -3.79
N VAL A 104 -1.64 -8.54 -4.20
CA VAL A 104 -1.22 -9.45 -5.28
C VAL A 104 -0.66 -10.71 -4.65
N SER A 105 -1.21 -11.87 -5.02
CA SER A 105 -0.82 -13.18 -4.48
C SER A 105 -0.66 -14.22 -5.57
N GLY A 106 -0.08 -15.38 -5.24
CA GLY A 106 0.07 -16.49 -6.18
C GLY A 106 -1.23 -17.27 -6.47
N GLY A 107 -2.23 -17.11 -5.59
CA GLY A 107 -3.51 -17.80 -5.63
C GLY A 107 -3.57 -19.06 -4.73
N PRO A 108 -4.79 -19.52 -4.41
CA PRO A 108 -5.00 -20.75 -3.65
C PRO A 108 -4.61 -21.99 -4.48
N PRO A 109 -4.26 -23.12 -3.82
CA PRO A 109 -4.26 -23.30 -2.37
C PRO A 109 -2.96 -22.87 -1.68
N CYS A 110 -1.92 -22.53 -2.43
CA CYS A 110 -0.55 -22.42 -1.88
C CYS A 110 -0.12 -21.00 -1.51
N ASN A 111 -0.74 -19.98 -2.09
CA ASN A 111 -0.39 -18.59 -1.87
C ASN A 111 -1.66 -17.73 -1.96
N ALA A 112 -2.61 -17.94 -1.06
CA ALA A 112 -3.79 -17.09 -0.91
C ALA A 112 -3.53 -16.00 0.14
N VAL A 113 -4.35 -14.95 0.18
CA VAL A 113 -4.36 -14.03 1.33
C VAL A 113 -4.99 -14.71 2.54
N THR A 114 -4.17 -15.05 3.52
CA THR A 114 -4.54 -15.87 4.69
C THR A 114 -4.75 -15.07 5.97
N GLY A 115 -4.51 -13.75 5.93
CA GLY A 115 -4.75 -12.90 7.08
C GLY A 115 -4.59 -11.42 6.81
N ALA A 116 -5.18 -10.63 7.70
CA ALA A 116 -4.93 -9.21 7.85
C ALA A 116 -4.84 -8.90 9.35
N ASP A 117 -3.72 -8.32 9.77
CA ASP A 117 -3.53 -7.79 11.12
C ASP A 117 -3.67 -6.28 11.10
N VAL A 118 -4.29 -5.75 12.17
CA VAL A 118 -4.58 -4.32 12.30
C VAL A 118 -4.09 -3.83 13.65
N ALA A 119 -3.19 -2.85 13.63
CA ALA A 119 -2.81 -2.08 14.81
C ALA A 119 -3.39 -0.67 14.71
N GLU A 120 -4.29 -0.31 15.63
CA GLU A 120 -5.00 0.97 15.62
C GLU A 120 -4.54 1.86 16.77
N THR A 121 -4.27 3.11 16.45
CA THR A 121 -4.08 4.22 17.39
C THR A 121 -5.14 5.30 17.14
N LEU A 122 -5.06 6.40 17.90
CA LEU A 122 -5.94 7.55 17.71
C LEU A 122 -5.72 8.26 16.36
N SER A 123 -4.52 8.16 15.77
CA SER A 123 -4.14 8.88 14.55
C SER A 123 -3.79 7.97 13.37
N THR A 124 -3.60 6.67 13.60
CA THR A 124 -3.01 5.77 12.61
C THR A 124 -3.65 4.39 12.67
N VAL A 125 -3.80 3.77 11.51
CA VAL A 125 -4.24 2.40 11.32
C VAL A 125 -3.18 1.71 10.48
N ALA A 126 -2.39 0.84 11.11
CA ALA A 126 -1.37 0.04 10.43
C ALA A 126 -1.96 -1.32 10.05
N ILE A 127 -1.94 -1.65 8.75
CA ILE A 127 -2.49 -2.90 8.22
C ILE A 127 -1.34 -3.76 7.69
N THR A 128 -1.26 -5.01 8.14
CA THR A 128 -0.37 -6.04 7.57
C THR A 128 -1.20 -7.13 6.95
N THR A 129 -1.07 -7.36 5.65
CA THR A 129 -1.69 -8.50 4.96
C THR A 129 -0.71 -9.66 4.85
N TRP A 130 -1.23 -10.88 4.95
CA TRP A 130 -0.43 -12.10 4.94
C TRP A 130 -0.85 -13.01 3.79
N THR A 131 0.13 -13.61 3.13
CA THR A 131 -0.11 -14.69 2.16
C THR A 131 0.53 -16.00 2.60
N GLY A 132 -0.05 -17.10 2.13
CA GLY A 132 0.47 -18.44 2.35
C GLY A 132 -0.53 -19.54 1.98
N PRO A 133 -0.21 -20.80 2.30
CA PRO A 133 -1.09 -21.93 2.07
C PRO A 133 -2.38 -21.81 2.89
N ILE A 134 -3.51 -22.11 2.25
CA ILE A 134 -4.81 -22.19 2.92
C ILE A 134 -4.85 -23.38 3.88
N GLU A 135 -5.74 -23.32 4.87
CA GLU A 135 -5.99 -24.44 5.77
C GLU A 135 -6.42 -25.69 4.99
N GLY A 136 -5.83 -26.83 5.31
CA GLY A 136 -6.07 -28.09 4.60
C GLY A 136 -5.26 -28.29 3.31
N ALA A 137 -4.50 -27.29 2.84
CA ALA A 137 -3.56 -27.47 1.74
C ALA A 137 -2.49 -28.51 2.12
N LYS A 138 -2.30 -29.54 1.29
CA LYS A 138 -1.25 -30.53 1.52
C LYS A 138 0.07 -30.01 0.98
N ALA A 139 1.18 -30.39 1.62
CA ALA A 139 2.51 -30.07 1.11
C ALA A 139 2.70 -30.55 -0.33
N SER A 140 2.10 -31.69 -0.72
CA SER A 140 2.11 -32.20 -2.09
C SER A 140 1.43 -31.28 -3.11
N ASP A 141 0.43 -30.50 -2.70
CA ASP A 141 -0.31 -29.59 -3.58
C ASP A 141 0.55 -28.36 -3.91
N CYS A 142 1.47 -28.03 -3.02
CA CYS A 142 2.39 -26.90 -3.13
C CYS A 142 3.81 -27.31 -3.52
N ALA A 143 4.09 -28.62 -3.59
CA ALA A 143 5.37 -29.16 -4.02
C ALA A 143 5.36 -29.37 -5.54
N GLY A 144 6.13 -28.54 -6.25
CA GLY A 144 6.32 -28.67 -7.69
C GLY A 144 6.23 -27.34 -8.42
N PRO A 145 6.39 -27.33 -9.76
CA PRO A 145 6.25 -26.14 -10.56
C PRO A 145 4.85 -25.52 -10.37
N GLN A 146 4.81 -24.34 -9.77
CA GLN A 146 3.58 -23.55 -9.67
C GLN A 146 3.48 -22.65 -10.90
N PRO A 147 2.30 -22.51 -11.53
CA PRO A 147 2.12 -21.53 -12.57
C PRO A 147 2.39 -20.13 -11.98
N ALA A 148 3.14 -19.31 -12.70
CA ALA A 148 3.44 -17.94 -12.29
C ALA A 148 2.20 -17.05 -12.49
N ILE A 149 1.21 -17.22 -11.62
CA ILE A 149 -0.04 -16.46 -11.62
C ILE A 149 0.09 -15.32 -10.61
N ALA A 150 -0.26 -14.11 -11.04
CA ALA A 150 -0.49 -12.99 -10.15
C ALA A 150 -2.01 -12.78 -10.03
N ALA A 151 -2.58 -13.19 -8.91
CA ALA A 151 -3.98 -12.95 -8.59
C ALA A 151 -4.13 -11.61 -7.87
N ILE A 152 -4.90 -10.70 -8.44
CA ILE A 152 -5.30 -9.44 -7.80
C ILE A 152 -6.52 -9.74 -6.92
N GLN A 153 -6.37 -9.59 -5.61
CA GLN A 153 -7.43 -9.84 -4.64
C GLN A 153 -7.79 -8.57 -3.89
N TRP A 154 -9.09 -8.30 -3.75
CA TRP A 154 -9.59 -7.23 -2.89
C TRP A 154 -9.99 -7.82 -1.56
N ILE A 155 -9.31 -7.38 -0.50
CA ILE A 155 -9.41 -7.95 0.83
C ILE A 155 -10.07 -6.94 1.75
N ARG A 156 -11.17 -7.35 2.37
CA ARG A 156 -11.85 -6.57 3.39
C ARG A 156 -11.09 -6.70 4.70
N VAL A 157 -10.85 -5.57 5.34
CA VAL A 157 -10.23 -5.44 6.64
C VAL A 157 -11.20 -4.66 7.52
N THR A 158 -11.64 -5.29 8.61
CA THR A 158 -12.56 -4.67 9.57
C THR A 158 -11.78 -4.04 10.71
N LEU A 159 -12.02 -2.75 10.94
CA LEU A 159 -11.43 -1.94 12.00
C LEU A 159 -12.32 -1.91 13.24
N LYS A 160 -11.72 -1.67 14.41
CA LYS A 160 -12.40 -1.47 15.70
C LYS A 160 -13.07 -0.10 15.79
N ALA A 161 -12.51 0.92 15.15
CA ALA A 161 -13.07 2.26 15.07
C ALA A 161 -13.17 2.74 13.61
N PRO A 162 -13.99 3.76 13.29
CA PRO A 162 -14.08 4.32 11.94
C PRO A 162 -12.77 4.98 11.49
N VAL A 163 -12.37 4.86 10.22
CA VAL A 163 -11.08 5.39 9.74
C VAL A 163 -10.95 6.90 9.99
N GLY A 164 -11.98 7.68 9.68
CA GLY A 164 -12.02 9.12 9.90
C GLY A 164 -10.80 9.84 9.31
N THR A 165 -10.11 10.63 10.13
CA THR A 165 -8.88 11.35 9.76
C THR A 165 -7.61 10.56 10.02
N ARG A 166 -7.70 9.29 10.43
CA ARG A 166 -6.54 8.46 10.74
C ARG A 166 -5.79 8.09 9.48
N ALA A 167 -4.46 8.11 9.55
CA ALA A 167 -3.60 7.68 8.46
C ALA A 167 -3.63 6.15 8.32
N LEU A 168 -3.90 5.65 7.11
CA LEU A 168 -3.73 4.24 6.76
C LEU A 168 -2.31 4.02 6.28
N VAL A 169 -1.58 3.14 6.95
CA VAL A 169 -0.16 2.86 6.64
C VAL A 169 0.09 1.37 6.56
N PRO A 170 1.06 0.91 5.76
CA PRO A 170 1.55 -0.45 5.86
C PRO A 170 2.05 -0.75 7.28
N GLY A 171 1.72 -1.93 7.79
CA GLY A 171 2.25 -2.43 9.06
C GLY A 171 3.63 -3.05 8.90
N HIS A 172 3.89 -4.19 9.55
CA HIS A 172 5.11 -4.94 9.34
C HIS A 172 5.22 -5.37 7.86
N GLN A 173 6.30 -4.96 7.20
CA GLN A 173 6.70 -5.42 5.88
C GLN A 173 8.10 -6.05 6.01
N PRO A 174 8.37 -7.17 5.34
CA PRO A 174 9.69 -7.80 5.35
C PRO A 174 10.72 -6.97 4.58
#